data_AF-A0A8J3TEF7-F1
#
_entry.id   AF-A0A8J3TEF7-F1
#
_cell.length_a   1.000
_cell.length_b   1.000
_cell.length_c   1.000
_cell.angle_alpha   90.00
_cell.angle_beta   90.00
_cell.angle_gamma   90.00
#
_symmetry.space_group_name_H-M   'P 1'
#
loop_
_entity.id
_entity.type
_entity.pdbx_description
1 polymer ?
#
loop_
_entity_poly.entity_id
_entity_poly.type
_entity_poly.pdbx_seq_one_letter_code
_entity_poly.pdbx_strand_id
1 'polypeptide(L)'
;MTANTDDYGDSAHSGARSWVPLSAEQIRRRSFRETPLGRRGYRPDEVELFMGRVAGEVERWTAAYADAQNEVQRLKYYFRNEGVDPDAPRAWDVTADAVALMSRAQAQADRLIADAQAHARAMQYDARAQAEAIVGRARQEADRAAHAYRVRAGADYNADREQAERMATLGRSILAALSGATTQMDGASAQMRAIADAFAIELGKIITEPEEANAGRTAPPTSPARPASPARPASPTGPASPTGPASPARPASPARPASPARPASPARPASPAP
;
A
#
# COMPACT_ATOMS: atom_id res chain seq x y z
N MET A 1 -72.65 44.50 12.01
CA MET A 1 -73.36 44.26 10.73
C MET A 1 -72.29 43.85 9.73
N THR A 2 -72.16 42.62 9.23
CA THR A 2 -73.10 41.51 9.00
C THR A 2 -72.38 40.15 9.10
N ALA A 3 -73.13 39.14 9.53
CA ALA A 3 -72.88 37.69 9.50
C ALA A 3 -72.66 37.23 8.02
N ASN A 4 -71.79 36.29 7.63
CA ASN A 4 -71.61 34.86 7.95
C ASN A 4 -71.73 34.07 6.63
N THR A 5 -70.78 33.20 6.30
CA THR A 5 -71.07 31.83 5.83
C THR A 5 -69.80 30.98 5.94
N ASP A 6 -69.89 29.94 6.77
CA ASP A 6 -68.97 28.83 6.88
C ASP A 6 -68.87 28.05 5.56
N ASP A 7 -67.69 27.50 5.24
CA ASP A 7 -67.60 26.12 4.74
C ASP A 7 -66.28 25.48 5.18
N TYR A 8 -66.41 24.28 5.72
CA TYR A 8 -65.39 23.48 6.39
C TYR A 8 -65.08 22.28 5.48
N GLY A 9 -63.82 22.15 5.03
CA GLY A 9 -63.30 21.00 4.31
C GLY A 9 -62.10 21.45 3.48
N ASP A 10 -60.86 21.04 3.71
CA ASP A 10 -60.40 19.71 4.06
C ASP A 10 -59.07 19.82 4.82
N SER A 11 -58.97 19.06 5.89
CA SER A 11 -57.87 19.08 6.86
C SER A 11 -56.88 17.99 6.51
N ALA A 12 -55.91 18.27 5.64
CA ALA A 12 -54.73 17.41 5.52
C ALA A 12 -53.54 18.19 4.96
N HIS A 13 -52.70 18.72 5.85
CA HIS A 13 -51.25 18.50 5.86
C HIS A 13 -50.55 19.44 6.87
N SER A 14 -50.34 18.91 8.07
CA SER A 14 -49.02 18.86 8.73
C SER A 14 -48.18 20.15 8.74
N GLY A 15 -48.32 20.95 9.80
CA GLY A 15 -47.27 21.04 10.82
C GLY A 15 -45.83 21.47 10.48
N ALA A 16 -45.53 22.11 9.35
CA ALA A 16 -44.24 22.76 9.13
C ALA A 16 -44.44 24.28 9.02
N ARG A 17 -44.11 25.03 10.08
CA ARG A 17 -43.89 26.48 9.94
C ARG A 17 -42.80 26.65 8.88
N SER A 18 -43.18 27.05 7.68
CA SER A 18 -42.22 27.35 6.61
C SER A 18 -41.28 28.42 7.13
N TRP A 19 -40.05 28.03 7.47
CA TRP A 19 -39.00 28.97 7.83
C TRP A 19 -38.75 29.84 6.61
N VAL A 20 -39.19 31.10 6.66
CA VAL A 20 -38.88 32.09 5.64
C VAL A 20 -37.51 32.68 6.00
N PRO A 21 -36.44 32.39 5.23
CA PRO A 21 -35.13 32.97 5.51
C PRO A 21 -35.22 34.50 5.36
N LEU A 22 -34.54 35.22 6.26
CA LEU A 22 -34.44 36.67 6.18
C LEU A 22 -33.71 37.07 4.89
N SER A 23 -34.26 38.04 4.16
CA SER A 23 -33.56 38.61 3.02
C SER A 23 -32.34 39.41 3.50
N ALA A 24 -31.32 39.53 2.65
CA ALA A 24 -30.14 40.33 2.96
C ALA A 24 -30.49 41.78 3.32
N GLU A 25 -31.52 42.35 2.69
CA GLU A 25 -32.01 43.70 3.02
C GLU A 25 -32.69 43.76 4.39
N GLN A 26 -33.44 42.72 4.77
CA GLN A 26 -34.01 42.61 6.12
C GLN A 26 -32.93 42.46 7.19
N ILE A 27 -31.83 41.80 6.87
CA ILE A 27 -30.66 41.65 7.75
C ILE A 27 -29.96 43.01 7.90
N ARG A 28 -29.71 43.72 6.79
CA ARG A 28 -29.07 45.06 6.81
C ARG A 28 -29.89 46.09 7.60
N ARG A 29 -31.22 46.01 7.52
CA ARG A 29 -32.13 46.94 8.23
C ARG A 29 -32.40 46.57 9.68
N ARG A 30 -31.87 45.45 10.18
CA ARG A 30 -32.13 44.98 11.53
C ARG A 30 -31.36 45.83 12.54
N SER A 31 -32.09 46.55 13.38
CA SER A 31 -31.50 47.28 14.52
C SER A 31 -31.61 46.46 15.81
N PHE A 32 -30.61 46.60 16.68
CA PHE A 32 -30.60 46.02 18.01
C PHE A 32 -30.68 47.14 19.05
N ARG A 33 -31.34 46.86 20.18
CA ARG A 33 -31.41 47.82 21.29
C ARG A 33 -30.05 47.88 21.98
N GLU A 34 -29.61 49.09 22.32
CA GLU A 34 -28.44 49.26 23.15
C GLU A 34 -28.67 48.69 24.56
N THR A 35 -27.60 48.19 25.16
CA THR A 35 -27.68 47.52 26.45
C THR A 35 -27.90 48.56 27.55
N PRO A 36 -28.81 48.34 28.53
CA PRO A 36 -29.02 49.23 29.65
C PRO A 36 -27.73 49.49 30.45
N LEU A 37 -27.59 50.69 31.01
CA LEU A 37 -26.45 51.14 31.80
C LEU A 37 -26.07 50.09 32.88
N GLY A 38 -24.78 49.70 32.91
CA GLY A 38 -24.23 48.75 33.88
C GLY A 38 -24.10 47.30 33.41
N ARG A 39 -24.52 46.97 32.18
CA ARG A 39 -24.29 45.65 31.56
C ARG A 39 -23.39 45.79 30.33
N ARG A 40 -22.51 44.80 30.10
CA ARG A 40 -21.64 44.74 28.92
C ARG A 40 -22.42 44.18 27.73
N GLY A 41 -22.58 44.99 26.68
CA GLY A 41 -23.14 44.58 25.39
C GLY A 41 -22.06 44.35 24.33
N TYR A 42 -22.48 43.89 23.14
CA TYR A 42 -21.61 43.84 21.96
C TYR A 42 -21.30 45.25 21.45
N ARG A 43 -20.14 45.41 20.79
CA ARG A 43 -19.74 46.69 20.19
C ARG A 43 -20.59 46.94 18.94
N PRO A 44 -21.30 48.08 18.83
CA PRO A 44 -22.20 48.35 17.70
C PRO A 44 -21.52 48.21 16.34
N ASP A 45 -20.31 48.77 16.18
CA ASP A 45 -19.55 48.74 14.93
C ASP A 45 -19.20 47.31 14.48
N GLU A 46 -18.84 46.44 15.43
CA GLU A 46 -18.52 45.04 15.14
C GLU A 46 -19.77 44.24 14.73
N VAL A 47 -20.91 44.55 15.34
CA VAL A 47 -22.21 43.96 14.99
C VAL A 47 -22.63 44.40 13.59
N GLU A 48 -22.46 45.67 13.25
CA GLU A 48 -22.81 46.21 11.92
C GLU A 48 -21.95 45.56 10.82
N LEU A 49 -20.64 45.46 11.03
CA LEU A 49 -19.73 44.77 10.11
C LEU A 49 -20.08 43.28 9.94
N PHE A 50 -20.43 42.60 11.04
CA PHE A 50 -20.85 41.21 11.00
C PHE A 50 -22.17 41.04 10.23
N MET A 51 -23.17 41.88 10.50
CA MET A 51 -24.46 41.86 9.80
C MET A 51 -24.30 42.14 8.30
N GLY A 52 -23.39 43.04 7.92
CA GLY A 52 -23.04 43.27 6.51
C GLY A 52 -22.46 42.03 5.83
N ARG A 53 -21.57 41.29 6.51
CA ARG A 53 -21.01 40.02 5.99
C ARG A 53 -22.10 38.96 5.83
N VAL A 54 -22.95 38.79 6.83
CA VAL A 54 -24.06 37.82 6.80
C VAL A 54 -25.04 38.15 5.67
N ALA A 55 -25.40 39.42 5.49
CA ALA A 55 -26.26 39.85 4.40
C ALA A 55 -25.64 39.54 3.02
N GLY A 56 -24.35 39.82 2.83
CA GLY A 56 -23.66 39.48 1.59
C GLY A 56 -23.57 37.97 1.33
N GLU A 57 -23.46 37.16 2.38
CA GLU A 57 -23.50 35.70 2.25
C GLU A 57 -24.90 35.19 1.87
N VAL A 58 -25.95 35.74 2.48
CA VAL A 58 -27.34 35.43 2.11
C VAL A 58 -27.62 35.82 0.67
N GLU A 59 -27.14 36.97 0.19
CA GLU A 59 -27.25 37.34 -1.24
C GLU A 59 -26.59 36.31 -2.15
N ARG A 60 -25.36 35.88 -1.83
CA ARG A 60 -24.65 34.85 -2.62
C ARG A 60 -25.41 33.54 -2.66
N TRP A 61 -25.90 33.06 -1.51
CA TRP A 61 -26.69 31.82 -1.44
C TRP A 61 -28.01 31.94 -2.20
N THR A 62 -28.66 33.10 -2.15
CA THR A 62 -29.91 33.33 -2.87
C THR A 62 -29.68 33.30 -4.39
N ALA A 63 -28.60 33.92 -4.87
CA ALA A 63 -28.23 33.88 -6.29
C ALA A 63 -27.89 32.46 -6.75
N ALA A 64 -27.04 31.74 -6.01
CA ALA A 64 -26.68 30.35 -6.34
C ALA A 64 -27.89 29.41 -6.33
N TYR A 65 -28.83 29.62 -5.40
CA TYR A 65 -30.09 28.87 -5.38
C TYR A 65 -30.95 29.15 -6.61
N ALA A 66 -31.06 30.42 -7.03
CA ALA A 66 -31.80 30.79 -8.23
C ALA A 66 -31.19 30.14 -9.48
N ASP A 67 -29.85 30.16 -9.62
CA ASP A 67 -29.15 29.52 -10.73
C ASP A 67 -29.37 28.00 -10.74
N ALA A 68 -29.29 27.35 -9.58
CA ALA A 68 -29.56 25.93 -9.45
C ALA A 68 -31.02 25.57 -9.80
N GLN A 69 -31.99 26.41 -9.42
CA GLN A 69 -33.39 26.22 -9.79
C GLN A 69 -33.59 26.38 -11.30
N ASN A 70 -32.96 27.39 -11.92
CA ASN A 70 -33.01 27.57 -13.38
C ASN A 70 -32.44 26.35 -14.11
N GLU A 71 -31.35 25.80 -13.58
CA GLU A 71 -30.72 24.59 -14.11
C GLU A 71 -31.65 23.38 -14.01
N VAL A 72 -32.25 23.17 -12.84
CA VAL A 72 -33.27 22.13 -12.65
C VAL A 72 -34.41 22.30 -13.65
N GLN A 73 -34.92 23.52 -13.87
CA GLN A 73 -35.99 23.76 -14.85
C GLN A 73 -35.54 23.47 -16.28
N ARG A 74 -34.31 23.84 -16.65
CA ARG A 74 -33.72 23.52 -17.96
C ARG A 74 -33.66 22.01 -18.19
N LEU A 75 -33.20 21.26 -17.17
CA LEU A 75 -33.14 19.80 -17.20
C LEU A 75 -34.53 19.17 -17.29
N LYS A 76 -35.50 19.67 -16.51
CA LYS A 76 -36.90 19.22 -16.60
C LYS A 76 -37.45 19.41 -18.00
N TYR A 77 -37.21 20.56 -18.62
CA TYR A 77 -37.64 20.83 -20.00
C TYR A 77 -36.97 19.87 -21.00
N TYR A 78 -35.66 19.65 -20.87
CA TYR A 78 -34.92 18.70 -21.70
C TYR A 78 -35.52 17.29 -21.62
N PHE A 79 -35.72 16.75 -20.42
CA PHE A 79 -36.29 15.41 -20.24
C PHE A 79 -37.74 15.31 -20.75
N ARG A 80 -38.53 16.36 -20.56
CA ARG A 80 -39.91 16.40 -21.06
C ARG A 80 -39.97 16.36 -22.59
N ASN A 81 -39.01 17.00 -23.27
CA ASN A 81 -38.89 16.93 -24.73
C ASN A 81 -38.44 15.54 -25.22
N GLU A 82 -37.63 14.83 -24.43
CA GLU A 82 -37.25 13.43 -24.66
C GLU A 82 -38.36 12.43 -24.27
N GLY A 83 -39.56 12.91 -23.89
CA GLY A 83 -40.70 12.07 -23.53
C GLY A 83 -40.62 11.45 -22.13
N VAL A 84 -39.66 11.88 -21.30
CA VAL A 84 -39.52 11.44 -19.91
C VAL A 84 -40.22 12.45 -19.00
N ASP A 85 -41.22 12.02 -18.22
CA ASP A 85 -41.85 12.88 -17.21
C ASP A 85 -40.87 13.09 -16.03
N PRO A 86 -40.36 14.32 -15.81
CA PRO A 86 -39.42 14.60 -14.74
C PRO A 86 -40.10 14.89 -13.40
N ASP A 87 -41.43 15.10 -13.40
CA ASP A 87 -42.23 15.44 -12.22
C ASP A 87 -43.05 14.24 -11.73
N ALA A 88 -43.08 13.15 -12.50
CA ALA A 88 -43.63 11.87 -12.07
C ALA A 88 -42.98 11.48 -10.72
N PRO A 89 -43.78 11.10 -9.71
CA PRO A 89 -43.24 10.58 -8.46
C PRO A 89 -42.47 9.30 -8.77
N ARG A 90 -41.16 9.41 -8.93
CA ARG A 90 -40.28 8.25 -8.94
C ARG A 90 -40.28 7.73 -7.52
N ALA A 91 -41.10 6.72 -7.25
CA ALA A 91 -40.77 5.77 -6.22
C ALA A 91 -39.36 5.31 -6.56
N TRP A 92 -38.37 5.68 -5.74
CA TRP A 92 -37.11 4.96 -5.76
C TRP A 92 -37.46 3.61 -5.14
N ASP A 93 -38.15 2.76 -5.89
CA ASP A 93 -38.15 1.35 -5.62
C ASP A 93 -36.68 0.99 -5.76
N VAL A 94 -35.97 0.89 -4.63
CA VAL A 94 -34.67 0.27 -4.57
C VAL A 94 -34.94 -1.14 -5.09
N THR A 95 -34.75 -1.33 -6.40
CA THR A 95 -35.24 -2.52 -7.07
C THR A 95 -34.63 -3.72 -6.35
N ALA A 96 -35.41 -4.79 -6.17
CA ALA A 96 -34.91 -6.01 -5.53
C ALA A 96 -33.57 -6.46 -6.16
N ASP A 97 -33.39 -6.17 -7.46
CA ASP A 97 -32.15 -6.37 -8.22
C ASP A 97 -30.98 -5.51 -7.73
N ALA A 98 -31.18 -4.24 -7.40
CA ALA A 98 -30.13 -3.38 -6.85
C ALA A 98 -29.68 -3.86 -5.45
N VAL A 99 -30.63 -4.26 -4.59
CA VAL A 99 -30.31 -4.85 -3.28
C VAL A 99 -29.59 -6.19 -3.43
N ALA A 100 -30.04 -7.03 -4.36
CA ALA A 100 -29.42 -8.32 -4.65
C ALA A 100 -28.01 -8.14 -5.22
N LEU A 101 -27.79 -7.16 -6.09
CA LEU A 101 -26.47 -6.81 -6.63
C LEU A 101 -25.54 -6.33 -5.53
N MET A 102 -25.99 -5.42 -4.67
CA MET A 102 -25.20 -4.90 -3.55
C MET A 102 -24.86 -6.00 -2.55
N SER A 103 -25.82 -6.89 -2.24
CA SER A 103 -25.60 -8.04 -1.36
C SER A 103 -24.58 -9.03 -1.93
N ARG A 104 -24.60 -9.29 -3.25
CA ARG A 104 -23.59 -10.11 -3.95
C ARG A 104 -22.21 -9.45 -3.95
N ALA A 105 -22.16 -8.14 -4.21
CA ALA A 105 -20.92 -7.37 -4.18
C ALA A 105 -20.30 -7.36 -2.78
N GLN A 106 -21.11 -7.22 -1.73
CA GLN A 106 -20.66 -7.27 -0.35
C GLN A 106 -20.17 -8.66 0.05
N ALA A 107 -20.90 -9.72 -0.30
CA ALA A 107 -20.45 -11.10 -0.08
C ALA A 107 -19.14 -11.42 -0.84
N GLN A 108 -18.95 -10.83 -2.03
CA GLN A 108 -17.70 -10.95 -2.77
C GLN A 108 -16.55 -10.18 -2.09
N ALA A 109 -16.81 -8.97 -1.61
CA ALA A 109 -15.82 -8.20 -0.85
C ALA A 109 -15.38 -8.94 0.42
N ASP A 110 -16.33 -9.50 1.18
CA ASP A 110 -16.03 -10.27 2.39
C ASP A 110 -15.17 -11.50 2.10
N ARG A 111 -15.44 -12.20 0.98
CA ARG A 111 -14.59 -13.31 0.52
C ARG A 111 -13.18 -12.85 0.17
N LEU A 112 -13.03 -11.76 -0.56
CA LEU A 112 -11.71 -11.21 -0.91
C LEU A 112 -10.92 -10.81 0.34
N ILE A 113 -11.58 -10.22 1.33
CA ILE A 113 -10.96 -9.89 2.62
C ILE A 113 -10.51 -11.16 3.35
N ALA A 114 -11.37 -12.19 3.40
CA ALA A 114 -11.03 -13.46 4.04
C ALA A 114 -9.85 -14.15 3.35
N ASP A 115 -9.83 -14.18 2.02
CA ASP A 115 -8.75 -14.75 1.23
C ASP A 115 -7.44 -13.96 1.43
N ALA A 116 -7.49 -12.64 1.41
CA ALA A 116 -6.34 -11.78 1.66
C ALA A 116 -5.77 -12.00 3.07
N GLN A 117 -6.63 -12.12 4.08
CA GLN A 117 -6.22 -12.43 5.45
C GLN A 117 -5.60 -13.82 5.57
N ALA A 118 -6.18 -14.83 4.92
CA ALA A 118 -5.63 -16.18 4.89
C ALA A 118 -4.25 -16.20 4.23
N HIS A 119 -4.09 -15.51 3.11
CA HIS A 119 -2.82 -15.38 2.40
C HIS A 119 -1.78 -14.64 3.24
N ALA A 120 -2.15 -13.54 3.89
CA ALA A 120 -1.26 -12.81 4.78
C ALA A 120 -0.76 -13.67 5.95
N ARG A 121 -1.66 -14.45 6.56
CA ARG A 121 -1.28 -15.40 7.62
C ARG A 121 -0.32 -16.47 7.10
N ALA A 122 -0.61 -17.05 5.92
CA ALA A 122 0.28 -18.03 5.30
C ALA A 122 1.68 -17.46 5.05
N MET A 123 1.77 -16.26 4.48
CA MET A 123 3.05 -15.57 4.29
C MET A 123 3.81 -15.34 5.60
N GLN A 124 3.12 -14.98 6.68
CA GLN A 124 3.74 -14.82 8.00
C GLN A 124 4.28 -16.14 8.56
N TYR A 125 3.52 -17.24 8.42
CA TYR A 125 3.98 -18.57 8.81
C TYR A 125 5.20 -19.01 8.00
N ASP A 126 5.17 -18.83 6.68
CA ASP A 126 6.28 -19.19 5.80
C ASP A 126 7.53 -18.36 6.11
N ALA A 127 7.38 -17.04 6.30
CA ALA A 127 8.49 -16.17 6.66
C ALA A 127 9.13 -16.57 8.00
N ARG A 128 8.31 -16.92 8.99
CA ARG A 128 8.80 -17.42 10.28
C ARG A 128 9.54 -18.74 10.14
N ALA A 129 8.99 -19.69 9.40
CA ALA A 129 9.63 -20.98 9.14
C ALA A 129 10.98 -20.80 8.41
N GLN A 130 11.04 -19.89 7.44
CA GLN A 130 12.28 -19.56 6.74
C GLN A 130 13.32 -18.93 7.66
N ALA A 131 12.92 -17.99 8.52
CA ALA A 131 13.80 -17.37 9.49
C ALA A 131 14.37 -18.41 10.48
N GLU A 132 13.53 -19.30 11.00
CA GLU A 132 13.95 -20.39 11.88
C GLU A 132 14.94 -21.33 11.17
N ALA A 133 14.70 -21.66 9.89
CA ALA A 133 15.61 -22.47 9.10
C ALA A 133 16.97 -21.79 8.82
N ILE A 134 16.98 -20.47 8.59
CA ILE A 134 18.23 -19.69 8.44
C ILE A 134 19.03 -19.72 9.73
N VAL A 135 18.39 -19.41 10.87
CA VAL A 135 19.05 -19.43 12.18
C VAL A 135 19.55 -20.82 12.53
N GLY A 136 18.76 -21.86 12.23
CA GLY A 136 19.15 -23.26 12.42
C GLY A 136 20.40 -23.63 11.63
N ARG A 137 20.46 -23.27 10.34
CA ARG A 137 21.66 -23.51 9.50
C ARG A 137 22.87 -22.72 10.00
N ALA A 138 22.70 -21.45 10.35
CA ALA A 138 23.76 -20.60 10.89
C ALA A 138 24.37 -21.19 12.18
N ARG A 139 23.53 -21.73 13.08
CA ARG A 139 23.99 -22.43 14.29
C ARG A 139 24.78 -23.69 13.96
N GLN A 140 24.29 -24.53 13.05
CA GLN A 140 25.01 -25.75 12.63
C GLN A 140 26.37 -25.42 12.01
N GLU A 141 26.45 -24.37 11.18
CA GLU A 141 27.73 -23.91 10.61
C GLU A 141 28.68 -23.38 11.69
N ALA A 142 28.17 -22.62 12.66
CA ALA A 142 28.95 -22.14 13.79
C ALA A 142 29.50 -23.31 14.63
N ASP A 143 28.70 -24.33 14.92
CA ASP A 143 29.12 -25.51 15.66
C ASP A 143 30.19 -26.31 14.91
N ARG A 144 30.05 -26.44 13.58
CA ARG A 144 31.07 -27.07 12.72
C ARG A 144 32.38 -26.28 12.73
N ALA A 145 32.33 -24.95 12.59
CA ALA A 145 33.51 -24.10 12.64
C ALA A 145 34.24 -24.24 13.98
N ALA A 146 33.49 -24.28 15.08
CA ALA A 146 34.04 -24.46 16.41
C ALA A 146 34.71 -25.82 16.61
N HIS A 147 34.08 -26.88 16.08
CA HIS A 147 34.67 -28.21 16.11
C HIS A 147 35.96 -28.25 15.29
N ALA A 148 35.98 -27.63 14.11
CA ALA A 148 37.19 -27.51 13.29
C ALA A 148 38.30 -26.73 14.01
N TYR A 149 37.97 -25.66 14.73
CA TYR A 149 38.91 -24.93 15.58
C TYR A 149 39.49 -25.84 16.66
N ARG A 150 38.65 -26.58 17.39
CA ARG A 150 39.09 -27.52 18.43
C ARG A 150 40.07 -28.57 17.90
N VAL A 151 39.75 -29.16 16.74
CA VAL A 151 40.61 -30.16 16.08
C VAL A 151 41.95 -29.54 15.65
N ARG A 152 41.94 -28.30 15.16
CA ARG A 152 43.15 -27.58 14.73
C ARG A 152 44.03 -27.13 15.89
N ALA A 153 43.42 -26.61 16.95
CA ALA A 153 44.13 -25.93 18.03
C ALA A 153 44.94 -26.91 18.91
N GLY A 154 44.47 -28.15 19.05
CA GLY A 154 45.21 -29.18 19.80
C GLY A 154 45.57 -28.71 21.22
N ALA A 155 46.87 -28.62 21.51
CA ALA A 155 47.38 -28.14 22.80
C ALA A 155 47.19 -26.63 23.05
N ASP A 156 47.03 -25.82 21.99
CA ASP A 156 46.85 -24.36 22.05
C ASP A 156 45.37 -23.95 22.11
N TYR A 157 44.49 -24.86 22.55
CA TYR A 157 43.06 -24.62 22.65
C TYR A 157 42.71 -23.48 23.61
N ASN A 158 41.84 -22.57 23.16
CA ASN A 158 41.29 -21.50 23.96
C ASN A 158 39.77 -21.39 23.76
N ALA A 159 39.01 -21.48 24.86
CA ALA A 159 37.54 -21.47 24.84
C ALA A 159 36.95 -20.12 24.38
N ASP A 160 37.56 -18.99 24.76
CA ASP A 160 37.11 -17.66 24.34
C ASP A 160 37.30 -17.48 22.84
N ARG A 161 38.39 -18.03 22.29
CA ARG A 161 38.67 -18.00 20.85
C ARG A 161 37.73 -18.90 20.06
N GLU A 162 37.38 -20.08 20.58
CA GLU A 162 36.33 -20.93 20.00
C GLU A 162 34.98 -20.20 19.96
N GLN A 163 34.60 -19.54 21.07
CA GLN A 163 33.35 -18.80 21.16
C GLN A 163 33.32 -17.58 20.21
N ALA A 164 34.45 -16.89 20.06
CA ALA A 164 34.59 -15.81 19.09
C ALA A 164 34.44 -16.32 17.64
N GLU A 165 35.04 -17.47 17.30
CA GLU A 165 34.89 -18.07 15.96
C GLU A 165 33.47 -18.56 15.68
N ARG A 166 32.76 -19.10 16.68
CA ARG A 166 31.33 -19.44 16.60
C ARG A 166 30.50 -18.21 16.28
N MET A 167 30.63 -17.15 17.07
CA MET A 167 29.84 -15.94 16.91
C MET A 167 30.14 -15.23 15.59
N ALA A 168 31.40 -15.20 15.15
CA ALA A 168 31.78 -14.63 13.87
C ALA A 168 31.22 -15.42 12.67
N THR A 169 31.09 -16.75 12.79
CA THR A 169 30.51 -17.60 11.75
C THR A 169 28.99 -17.48 11.72
N LEU A 170 28.35 -17.43 12.89
CA LEU A 170 26.91 -17.20 13.03
C LEU A 170 26.51 -15.82 12.47
N GLY A 171 27.27 -14.77 12.80
CA GLY A 171 27.04 -13.42 12.28
C GLY A 171 27.14 -13.36 10.75
N ARG A 172 28.19 -13.94 10.16
CA ARG A 172 28.39 -13.95 8.70
C ARG A 172 27.30 -14.73 7.95
N SER A 173 26.91 -15.89 8.46
CA SER A 173 25.86 -16.71 7.83
C SER A 173 24.49 -16.04 7.88
N ILE A 174 24.13 -15.40 9.00
CA ILE A 174 22.89 -14.62 9.09
C ILE A 174 22.93 -13.41 8.13
N LEU A 175 24.03 -12.65 8.09
CA LEU A 175 24.15 -11.51 7.18
C LEU A 175 24.04 -11.90 5.71
N ALA A 176 24.69 -13.01 5.31
CA ALA A 176 24.59 -13.52 3.94
C ALA A 176 23.16 -13.96 3.59
N ALA A 177 22.45 -14.58 4.54
CA ALA A 177 21.06 -14.96 4.36
C ALA A 177 20.12 -13.74 4.25
N LEU A 178 20.35 -12.70 5.07
CA LEU A 178 19.60 -11.45 4.99
C LEU A 178 19.84 -10.73 3.67
N SER A 179 21.09 -10.63 3.20
CA SER A 179 21.39 -10.02 1.90
C SER A 179 20.73 -10.79 0.75
N GLY A 180 20.72 -12.12 0.81
CA GLY A 180 20.04 -12.94 -0.18
C GLY A 180 18.52 -12.73 -0.18
N ALA A 181 17.91 -12.65 1.02
CA ALA A 181 16.49 -12.39 1.17
C ALA A 181 16.10 -11.00 0.64
N THR A 182 16.91 -9.96 0.91
CA THR A 182 16.65 -8.60 0.39
C THR A 182 16.69 -8.55 -1.13
N THR A 183 17.67 -9.20 -1.77
CA THR A 183 17.75 -9.25 -3.24
C THR A 183 16.56 -10.00 -3.86
N GLN A 184 16.08 -11.05 -3.19
CA GLN A 184 14.90 -11.79 -3.62
C GLN A 184 13.63 -10.93 -3.51
N MET A 185 13.48 -10.18 -2.42
CA MET A 185 12.36 -9.24 -2.24
C MET A 185 12.39 -8.11 -3.29
N ASP A 186 13.55 -7.55 -3.57
CA ASP A 186 13.71 -6.53 -4.61
C ASP A 186 13.29 -7.07 -5.98
N GLY A 187 13.74 -8.29 -6.33
CA GLY A 187 13.35 -8.98 -7.56
C GLY A 187 11.85 -9.25 -7.64
N ALA A 188 11.23 -9.74 -6.56
CA ALA A 188 9.78 -9.97 -6.50
C ALA A 188 8.99 -8.66 -6.63
N SER A 189 9.46 -7.56 -6.01
CA SER A 189 8.83 -6.24 -6.12
C SER A 189 8.92 -5.68 -7.54
N ALA A 190 10.03 -5.91 -8.24
CA ALA A 190 10.21 -5.50 -9.63
C ALA A 190 9.26 -6.28 -10.57
N GLN A 191 9.12 -7.59 -10.35
CA GLN A 191 8.17 -8.42 -11.08
C GLN A 191 6.72 -7.97 -10.84
N MET A 192 6.35 -7.67 -9.60
CA MET A 192 5.00 -7.24 -9.27
C MET A 192 4.66 -5.87 -9.88
N ARG A 193 5.61 -4.93 -9.90
CA ARG A 193 5.46 -3.68 -10.65
C ARG A 193 5.26 -3.92 -12.14
N ALA A 194 6.07 -4.79 -12.75
CA ALA A 194 5.92 -5.12 -14.17
C ALA A 194 4.54 -5.74 -14.49
N ILE A 195 4.01 -6.58 -13.60
CA ILE A 195 2.65 -7.14 -13.74
C ILE A 195 1.59 -6.04 -13.55
N ALA A 196 1.75 -5.16 -12.57
CA ALA A 196 0.83 -4.04 -12.34
C ALA A 196 0.81 -3.07 -13.53
N ASP A 197 1.96 -2.76 -14.11
CA ASP A 197 2.08 -1.93 -15.31
C ASP A 197 1.40 -2.60 -16.50
N ALA A 198 1.61 -3.91 -16.69
CA ALA A 198 0.92 -4.69 -17.73
C ALA A 198 -0.60 -4.69 -17.53
N PHE A 199 -1.08 -4.80 -16.29
CA PHE A 199 -2.50 -4.73 -15.97
C PHE A 199 -3.10 -3.34 -16.19
N ALA A 200 -2.37 -2.27 -15.84
CA ALA A 200 -2.79 -0.90 -16.09
C ALA A 200 -2.91 -0.61 -17.59
N ILE A 201 -2.01 -1.15 -18.42
CA ILE A 201 -2.08 -1.08 -19.88
C ILE A 201 -3.35 -1.78 -20.41
N GLU A 202 -3.66 -2.98 -19.91
CA GLU A 202 -4.89 -3.70 -20.31
C GLU A 202 -6.17 -2.97 -19.87
N LEU A 203 -6.20 -2.39 -18.67
CA LEU A 203 -7.34 -1.56 -18.23
C LEU A 203 -7.51 -0.31 -19.10
N GLY A 204 -6.41 0.30 -19.54
CA GLY A 204 -6.43 1.42 -20.47
C GLY A 204 -7.11 1.05 -21.79
N LYS A 205 -6.85 -0.15 -22.34
CA LYS A 205 -7.51 -0.60 -23.59
C LYS A 205 -9.03 -0.68 -23.47
N ILE A 206 -9.55 -0.99 -22.29
CA ILE A 206 -11.00 -1.10 -22.03
C ILE A 206 -11.65 0.29 -21.87
N ILE A 207 -10.93 1.25 -21.28
CA ILE A 207 -11.45 2.58 -20.97
C ILE A 207 -11.36 3.53 -22.18
N THR A 208 -10.45 3.27 -23.13
CA THR A 208 -10.10 4.20 -24.23
C THR A 208 -10.71 3.87 -25.59
N GLU A 209 -11.82 3.14 -25.67
CA GLU A 209 -12.63 3.06 -26.90
C GLU A 209 -13.86 3.98 -26.82
N PRO A 210 -13.84 5.16 -27.45
CA PRO A 210 -15.05 5.85 -27.85
C PRO A 210 -15.47 5.39 -29.26
N GLU A 211 -16.74 5.00 -29.40
CA GLU A 211 -17.57 5.37 -30.55
C GLU A 211 -17.72 4.48 -31.82
N GLU A 212 -17.67 3.14 -31.79
CA GLU A 212 -18.20 2.36 -32.96
C GLU A 212 -18.97 1.05 -32.65
N ALA A 213 -19.58 0.88 -31.47
CA ALA A 213 -20.27 -0.38 -31.13
C ALA A 213 -21.77 -0.24 -30.77
N ASN A 214 -22.50 0.69 -31.37
CA ASN A 214 -23.97 0.71 -31.32
C ASN A 214 -24.60 0.48 -32.70
N ALA A 215 -24.36 -0.70 -33.28
CA ALA A 215 -25.18 -1.24 -34.36
C ALA A 215 -25.02 -2.77 -34.43
N GLY A 216 -25.67 -3.51 -33.53
CA GLY A 216 -25.64 -4.97 -33.62
C GLY A 216 -26.20 -5.67 -32.40
N ARG A 217 -27.49 -5.98 -32.45
CA ARG A 217 -28.27 -6.66 -31.42
C ARG A 217 -27.68 -8.02 -31.00
N THR A 218 -28.03 -8.40 -29.76
CA THR A 218 -28.22 -9.78 -29.26
C THR A 218 -26.98 -10.69 -29.17
N ALA A 219 -26.28 -10.63 -28.04
CA ALA A 219 -25.74 -11.83 -27.41
C ALA A 219 -25.63 -11.58 -25.88
N PRO A 220 -26.03 -12.53 -25.02
CA PRO A 220 -25.75 -12.43 -23.60
C PRO A 220 -24.22 -12.36 -23.40
N PRO A 221 -23.71 -11.60 -22.42
CA PRO A 221 -22.29 -11.54 -22.15
C PRO A 221 -21.80 -12.96 -21.83
N THR A 222 -21.00 -13.54 -22.72
CA THR A 222 -20.28 -14.78 -22.45
C THR A 222 -19.42 -14.56 -21.23
N SER A 223 -19.61 -15.39 -20.20
CA SER A 223 -18.82 -15.32 -18.97
C SER A 223 -17.32 -15.29 -19.31
N PRO A 224 -16.53 -14.39 -18.68
CA PRO A 224 -15.11 -14.34 -18.93
C PRO A 224 -14.51 -15.71 -18.68
N ALA A 225 -13.71 -16.19 -19.64
CA ALA A 225 -13.04 -17.48 -19.54
C ALA A 225 -12.26 -17.54 -18.23
N ARG A 226 -12.46 -18.62 -17.47
CA ARG A 226 -11.77 -18.86 -16.20
C ARG A 226 -10.26 -18.72 -16.46
N PRO A 227 -9.53 -17.88 -15.70
CA PRO A 227 -8.08 -17.77 -15.85
C PRO A 227 -7.45 -19.16 -15.74
N ALA A 228 -6.55 -19.50 -16.66
CA ALA A 228 -5.78 -20.72 -16.56
C ALA A 228 -5.06 -20.73 -15.20
N SER A 229 -5.17 -21.84 -14.46
CA SER A 229 -4.48 -22.00 -13.19
C SER A 229 -2.98 -21.73 -13.39
N PRO A 230 -2.35 -20.87 -12.57
CA PRO A 230 -0.93 -20.61 -12.70
C PRO A 230 -0.17 -21.93 -12.61
N ALA A 231 0.73 -22.15 -13.57
CA ALA A 231 1.57 -23.34 -13.58
C ALA A 231 2.31 -23.45 -12.24
N ARG A 232 2.36 -24.67 -11.67
CA ARG A 232 3.17 -24.94 -10.48
C ARG A 232 4.59 -24.41 -10.73
N PRO A 233 5.18 -23.65 -9.79
CA PRO A 233 6.57 -23.26 -9.91
C PRO A 233 7.42 -24.51 -10.13
N ALA A 234 8.29 -24.47 -11.13
CA ALA A 234 9.27 -25.52 -11.33
C ALA A 234 10.08 -25.69 -10.03
N SER A 235 10.26 -26.94 -9.59
CA SER A 235 11.16 -27.25 -8.48
C SER A 235 12.53 -26.65 -8.80
N PRO A 236 13.18 -25.96 -7.84
CA PRO A 236 14.51 -25.41 -8.09
C PRO A 236 15.42 -26.56 -8.53
N THR A 237 15.98 -26.46 -9.73
CA THR A 237 17.08 -27.34 -10.14
C THR A 237 18.19 -27.15 -9.11
N GLY A 238 18.58 -28.25 -8.47
CA GLY A 238 19.69 -28.24 -7.52
C GLY A 238 20.93 -27.61 -8.15
N PRO A 239 21.80 -26.96 -7.35
CA PRO A 239 23.02 -26.37 -7.87
C PRO A 239 23.82 -27.43 -8.63
N ALA A 240 24.33 -27.05 -9.81
CA ALA A 240 25.26 -27.90 -10.55
C ALA A 240 26.38 -28.34 -9.60
N SER A 241 26.70 -29.64 -9.60
CA SER A 241 27.80 -30.17 -8.79
C SER A 241 29.06 -29.35 -9.08
N PRO A 242 29.80 -28.87 -8.05
CA PRO A 242 31.03 -28.15 -8.28
C PRO A 242 31.96 -29.05 -9.10
N THR A 243 32.42 -28.55 -10.24
CA THR A 243 33.53 -29.18 -10.95
C THR A 243 34.69 -29.29 -9.97
N GLY A 244 35.18 -30.52 -9.76
CA GLY A 244 36.24 -30.80 -8.81
C GLY A 244 37.45 -29.89 -9.04
N PRO A 245 38.21 -29.56 -7.97
CA PRO A 245 39.39 -28.70 -8.11
C PRO A 245 40.36 -29.31 -9.13
N ALA A 246 40.91 -28.46 -10.00
CA ALA A 246 41.99 -28.86 -10.89
C ALA A 246 43.13 -29.47 -10.07
N SER A 247 43.68 -30.60 -10.53
CA SER A 247 44.77 -31.28 -9.84
C SER A 247 45.93 -30.31 -9.60
N PRO A 248 46.55 -30.30 -8.40
CA PRO A 248 47.68 -29.44 -8.12
C PRO A 248 48.81 -29.68 -9.13
N ALA A 249 49.38 -28.60 -9.66
CA ALA A 249 50.59 -28.69 -10.47
C ALA A 249 51.69 -29.39 -9.65
N ARG A 250 52.41 -30.34 -10.26
CA ARG A 250 53.53 -31.02 -9.61
C ARG A 250 54.55 -29.97 -9.11
N PRO A 251 55.03 -30.08 -7.86
CA PRO A 251 56.09 -29.19 -7.36
C PRO A 251 57.31 -29.29 -8.27
N ALA A 252 57.93 -28.15 -8.57
CA ALA A 252 59.23 -28.12 -9.23
C ALA A 252 60.28 -28.79 -8.33
N SER A 253 61.16 -29.60 -8.91
CA SER A 253 62.24 -30.26 -8.18
C SER A 253 63.14 -29.23 -7.47
N PRO A 254 63.55 -29.46 -6.21
CA PRO A 254 64.45 -28.55 -5.51
C PRO A 254 65.76 -28.36 -6.27
N ALA A 255 66.25 -27.12 -6.32
CA ALA A 255 67.58 -26.83 -6.85
C ALA A 255 68.65 -27.53 -5.98
N ARG A 256 69.68 -28.10 -6.63
CA ARG A 256 70.80 -28.73 -5.91
C ARG A 256 71.52 -27.70 -5.04
N PRO A 257 71.87 -28.04 -3.79
CA PRO A 257 72.68 -27.16 -2.94
C PRO A 257 74.03 -26.85 -3.60
N ALA A 258 74.50 -25.61 -3.47
CA ALA A 258 75.84 -25.24 -3.87
C ALA A 258 76.88 -25.94 -2.97
N SER A 259 77.99 -26.39 -3.57
CA SER A 259 79.08 -27.04 -2.83
C SER A 259 79.70 -26.07 -1.80
N PRO A 260 80.01 -26.53 -0.58
CA PRO A 260 80.66 -25.69 0.43
C PRO A 260 82.02 -25.18 -0.04
N ALA A 261 82.35 -23.93 0.31
CA ALA A 261 83.68 -23.37 0.09
C ALA A 261 84.73 -24.13 0.94
N ARG A 262 85.93 -24.33 0.39
CA ARG A 262 87.04 -24.98 1.12
C ARG A 262 87.48 -24.11 2.30
N PRO A 263 87.78 -24.69 3.47
CA PRO A 263 88.32 -23.96 4.60
C PRO A 263 89.68 -23.32 4.27
N ALA A 264 89.92 -22.13 4.80
CA ALA A 264 91.24 -21.49 4.74
C ALA A 264 92.24 -22.23 5.64
N SER A 265 93.49 -22.34 5.17
CA SER A 265 94.57 -22.99 5.93
C SER A 265 94.90 -22.21 7.21
N PRO A 266 95.21 -22.89 8.33
CA PRO A 266 95.60 -22.21 9.57
C PRO A 266 96.89 -21.41 9.42
N ALA A 267 96.96 -20.25 10.08
CA ALA A 267 98.19 -19.48 10.20
C ALA A 267 99.22 -20.24 11.08
N ARG A 268 100.50 -20.19 10.70
CA ARG A 268 101.58 -20.81 11.48
C ARG A 268 101.78 -20.07 12.82
N PRO A 269 102.00 -20.80 13.94
CA PRO A 269 102.35 -20.18 15.20
C PRO A 269 103.70 -19.46 15.13
N ALA A 270 103.82 -18.32 15.82
CA ALA A 270 105.09 -17.64 16.02
C ALA A 270 105.94 -18.40 17.06
N SER A 271 107.25 -18.50 16.81
CA SER A 271 108.20 -19.15 17.71
C SER A 271 108.39 -18.37 19.02
N PRO A 272 108.54 -19.03 20.18
CA PRO A 272 108.86 -18.37 21.44
C PRO A 272 110.32 -17.88 21.46
N ALA A 273 110.55 -16.70 22.05
CA ALA A 273 111.88 -16.16 22.30
C ALA A 273 112.49 -16.78 23.59
N PRO A 274 113.83 -16.91 23.68
CA PRO A 274 114.53 -17.47 24.84
C PRO A 274 114.47 -16.56 26.07
#